data_AF-A0A317HYM2-F1
#
_entry.id   AF-A0A317HYM2-F1
#
_cell.length_a   1.000
_cell.length_b   1.000
_cell.length_c   1.000
_cell.angle_alpha   90.00
_cell.angle_beta   90.00
_cell.angle_gamma   90.00
#
_symmetry.space_group_name_H-M   'P 1'
#
loop_
_entity.id
_entity.type
_entity.pdbx_description
1 polymer ?
#
loop_
_entity_poly.entity_id
_entity_poly.type
_entity_poly.pdbx_seq_one_letter_code
_entity_poly.pdbx_strand_id
1 'polypeptide(L)'
;MEATIAHVKARKSGGVTPSTAHRLSSEELAKIDAYWRACNYLAVGMIYLQENPLLREPLKPEHVKQRLLGHWGSSPGLSFTYIHLNRLIKKYDLNAIFLAGPGHGAPGVLGPVYLEGTYSEVYPGKGEDAEGMRAFFRDFSFPGGIGSHCTPETPGSMHEGGELGYSVSHAFGAAFDNTDLLVAVVVGDGEAETGPLATSWHSNKFLNPVRDGAVLPILNLNGYKINNPTLLARISHEELEDLFKGYGWMPHFVEGDNIELMHQEMA
;
A
#
# COMPACT_ATOMS: atom_id res chain seq x y z
N MET A 1 -37.29 -5.33 -23.79
CA MET A 1 -36.58 -6.06 -22.72
C MET A 1 -35.49 -5.13 -22.22
N GLU A 2 -35.89 -4.12 -21.44
CA GLU A 2 -35.00 -3.08 -20.93
C GLU A 2 -34.44 -3.55 -19.59
N ALA A 3 -33.13 -3.76 -19.53
CA ALA A 3 -32.43 -4.04 -18.29
C ALA A 3 -32.03 -2.70 -17.65
N THR A 4 -32.77 -2.33 -16.61
CA THR A 4 -32.53 -1.13 -15.80
C THR A 4 -31.19 -1.26 -15.08
N ILE A 5 -30.23 -0.41 -15.41
CA ILE A 5 -28.99 -0.24 -14.64
C ILE A 5 -29.36 0.41 -13.32
N ALA A 6 -29.47 -0.40 -12.27
CA ALA A 6 -29.66 0.08 -10.91
C ALA A 6 -28.47 0.97 -10.51
N HIS A 7 -28.76 2.22 -10.16
CA HIS A 7 -27.79 3.16 -9.60
C HIS A 7 -27.23 2.59 -8.30
N VAL A 8 -25.93 2.25 -8.28
CA VAL A 8 -25.20 1.95 -7.06
C VAL A 8 -25.06 3.26 -6.28
N LYS A 9 -25.90 3.47 -5.27
CA LYS A 9 -25.73 4.56 -4.30
C LYS A 9 -24.48 4.26 -3.47
N ALA A 10 -23.57 5.23 -3.37
CA ALA A 10 -22.49 5.21 -2.39
C ALA A 10 -23.08 4.95 -1.00
N ARG A 11 -22.52 3.96 -0.29
CA ARG A 11 -22.99 3.54 1.03
C ARG A 11 -22.63 4.62 2.06
N LYS A 12 -23.55 4.92 2.98
CA LYS A 12 -23.26 5.76 4.14
C LYS A 12 -22.32 4.98 5.06
N SER A 13 -21.14 5.54 5.31
CA SER A 13 -20.16 5.01 6.25
C SER A 13 -20.75 5.02 7.67
N GLY A 14 -20.87 3.84 8.27
CA GLY A 14 -21.19 3.65 9.69
C GLY A 14 -19.93 3.67 10.54
N GLY A 15 -19.00 4.59 10.26
CA GLY A 15 -17.70 4.65 10.94
C GLY A 15 -17.85 4.97 12.44
N VAL A 16 -17.03 4.32 13.25
CA VAL A 16 -16.81 4.68 14.66
C VAL A 16 -16.32 6.12 14.69
N THR A 17 -17.05 7.03 15.33
CA THR A 17 -16.58 8.42 15.44
C THR A 17 -15.31 8.42 16.31
N PRO A 18 -14.13 8.81 15.80
CA PRO A 18 -12.90 8.73 16.56
C PRO A 18 -13.02 9.59 17.81
N SER A 19 -12.67 9.01 18.96
CA SER A 19 -12.46 9.75 20.21
C SER A 19 -11.55 10.95 19.93
N THR A 20 -11.91 12.12 20.47
CA THR A 20 -11.16 13.37 20.27
C THR A 20 -9.71 13.29 20.75
N ALA A 21 -9.35 12.29 21.56
CA ALA A 21 -7.99 12.06 22.06
C ALA A 21 -7.01 11.48 21.03
N HIS A 22 -7.49 10.98 19.88
CA HIS A 22 -6.66 10.29 18.89
C HIS A 22 -6.57 10.99 17.52
N ARG A 23 -7.19 12.16 17.37
CA ARG A 23 -7.14 12.90 16.10
C ARG A 23 -5.76 13.49 15.82
N LEU A 24 -5.34 13.45 14.56
CA LEU A 24 -4.17 14.19 14.08
C LEU A 24 -4.37 15.69 14.33
N SER A 25 -3.34 16.35 14.84
CA SER A 25 -3.31 17.81 14.83
C SER A 25 -3.41 18.34 13.40
N SER A 26 -3.88 19.58 13.22
CA SER A 26 -3.98 20.18 11.88
C SER A 26 -2.63 20.21 11.14
N GLU A 27 -1.53 20.36 11.88
CA GLU A 27 -0.19 20.34 11.30
C GLU A 27 0.23 18.92 10.86
N GLU A 28 0.01 17.91 11.71
CA GLU A 28 0.30 16.51 11.34
C GLU A 28 -0.56 16.06 10.15
N LEU A 29 -1.84 16.44 10.13
CA LEU A 29 -2.74 16.15 9.01
C LEU A 29 -2.23 16.76 7.70
N ALA A 30 -1.82 18.03 7.72
CA ALA A 30 -1.28 18.69 6.54
C ALA A 30 0.03 18.04 6.05
N LYS A 31 0.91 17.64 6.98
CA LYS A 31 2.18 16.98 6.66
C LYS A 31 1.98 15.57 6.08
N ILE A 32 1.09 14.77 6.65
CA ILE A 32 0.85 13.41 6.17
C ILE A 32 0.13 13.39 4.82
N ASP A 33 -0.82 14.30 4.58
CA ASP A 33 -1.45 14.48 3.25
C ASP A 33 -0.42 14.93 2.21
N ALA A 34 0.43 15.91 2.55
CA ALA A 34 1.49 16.36 1.65
C ALA A 34 2.47 15.23 1.31
N TYR A 35 2.83 14.39 2.29
CA TYR A 35 3.67 13.23 2.06
C TYR A 35 2.99 12.21 1.13
N TRP A 36 1.71 11.89 1.38
CA TRP A 36 0.95 10.99 0.52
C TRP A 36 0.88 11.47 -0.93
N ARG A 37 0.59 12.76 -1.13
CA ARG A 37 0.54 13.39 -2.45
C ARG A 37 1.89 13.38 -3.15
N ALA A 38 2.98 13.58 -2.42
CA ALA A 38 4.33 13.44 -2.96
C ALA A 38 4.59 11.99 -3.41
N CYS A 39 4.24 10.98 -2.62
CA CYS A 39 4.33 9.57 -3.03
C CYS A 39 3.51 9.28 -4.29
N ASN A 40 2.29 9.79 -4.38
CA ASN A 40 1.42 9.61 -5.54
C ASN A 40 1.99 10.32 -6.78
N TYR A 41 2.59 11.49 -6.61
CA TYR A 41 3.29 12.20 -7.68
C TYR A 41 4.48 11.39 -8.20
N LEU A 42 5.31 10.85 -7.31
CA LEU A 42 6.42 9.97 -7.69
C LEU A 42 5.92 8.72 -8.41
N ALA A 43 4.79 8.15 -7.98
CA ALA A 43 4.21 6.98 -8.62
C ALA A 43 3.78 7.26 -10.08
N VAL A 44 3.12 8.39 -10.32
CA VAL A 44 2.81 8.84 -11.68
C VAL A 44 4.09 9.14 -12.46
N GLY A 45 5.06 9.82 -11.85
CA GLY A 45 6.34 10.11 -12.46
C GLY A 45 7.07 8.86 -12.95
N MET A 46 7.18 7.83 -12.10
CA MET A 46 7.76 6.52 -12.44
C MET A 46 7.05 5.85 -13.62
N ILE A 47 5.71 5.87 -13.67
CA ILE A 47 4.95 5.19 -14.73
C ILE A 47 5.05 5.93 -16.07
N TYR A 48 5.02 7.27 -16.04
CA TYR A 48 4.79 8.07 -17.25
C TYR A 48 6.01 8.86 -17.74
N LEU A 49 6.85 9.39 -16.85
CA LEU A 49 7.85 10.39 -17.21
C LEU A 49 9.24 9.77 -17.43
N GLN A 50 9.95 10.27 -18.43
CA GLN A 50 11.39 10.01 -18.65
C GLN A 50 12.24 11.27 -18.52
N GLU A 51 11.64 12.45 -18.62
CA GLU A 51 12.28 13.76 -18.49
C GLU A 51 11.34 14.73 -17.76
N ASN A 52 11.85 15.92 -17.39
CA ASN A 52 11.08 16.99 -16.73
C ASN A 52 10.30 16.52 -15.48
N PRO A 53 10.97 15.87 -14.50
CA PRO A 53 10.31 15.18 -13.39
C PRO A 53 9.56 16.11 -12.42
N LEU A 54 9.82 17.42 -12.47
CA LEU A 54 9.17 18.43 -11.63
C LEU A 54 8.25 19.38 -12.43
N LEU A 55 8.04 19.10 -13.72
CA LEU A 55 7.22 19.92 -14.63
C LEU A 55 7.61 21.42 -14.62
N ARG A 56 8.92 21.72 -14.59
CA ARG A 56 9.45 23.10 -14.58
C ARG A 56 9.24 23.82 -15.91
N GLU A 57 9.11 23.04 -16.98
CA GLU A 57 8.65 23.51 -18.29
C GLU A 57 7.32 22.84 -18.66
N PRO A 58 6.52 23.41 -19.58
CA PRO A 58 5.30 22.77 -20.05
C PRO A 58 5.53 21.33 -20.51
N LEU A 59 4.61 20.42 -20.17
CA LEU A 59 4.72 19.01 -20.54
C LEU A 59 4.67 18.85 -22.06
N LYS A 60 5.63 18.09 -22.61
CA LYS A 60 5.74 17.78 -24.03
C LYS A 60 5.70 16.26 -24.23
N PRO A 61 5.30 15.75 -25.40
CA PRO A 61 5.29 14.32 -25.69
C PRO A 61 6.64 13.64 -25.44
N GLU A 62 7.75 14.34 -25.69
CA GLU A 62 9.10 13.81 -25.50
C GLU A 62 9.45 13.55 -24.02
N HIS A 63 8.73 14.15 -23.07
CA HIS A 63 8.92 13.88 -21.64
C HIS A 63 8.24 12.58 -21.19
N VAL A 64 7.35 12.02 -22.00
CA VAL A 64 6.59 10.81 -21.68
C VAL A 64 7.30 9.59 -22.26
N LYS A 65 7.34 8.51 -21.48
CA LYS A 65 7.89 7.22 -21.92
C LYS A 65 7.13 6.70 -23.14
N GLN A 66 7.87 6.18 -24.11
CA GLN A 66 7.29 5.58 -25.33
C GLN A 66 6.48 4.31 -25.05
N ARG A 67 6.81 3.61 -23.95
CA ARG A 67 6.05 2.46 -23.46
C ARG A 67 5.66 2.72 -22.01
N LEU A 68 4.36 2.78 -21.76
CA LEU A 68 3.82 2.98 -20.42
C LEU A 68 3.70 1.62 -19.74
N LEU A 69 4.54 1.38 -18.75
CA LEU A 69 4.62 0.13 -18.00
C LEU A 69 4.55 0.44 -16.50
N GLY A 70 3.77 -0.36 -15.77
CA GLY A 70 3.53 -0.19 -14.34
C GLY A 70 2.04 -0.19 -13.99
N HIS A 71 1.74 -0.22 -12.70
CA HIS A 71 0.37 -0.26 -12.19
C HIS A 71 0.09 0.91 -11.26
N TRP A 72 -0.95 1.68 -11.60
CA TRP A 72 -1.45 2.74 -10.75
C TRP A 72 -2.41 2.22 -9.67
N GLY A 73 -3.31 1.28 -10.01
CA GLY A 73 -4.51 0.99 -9.22
C GLY A 73 -4.29 0.65 -7.74
N SER A 74 -3.19 -0.02 -7.38
CA SER A 74 -2.85 -0.34 -5.98
C SER A 74 -1.89 0.66 -5.33
N SER A 75 -1.18 1.46 -6.13
CA SER A 75 -0.08 2.31 -5.65
C SER A 75 -0.51 3.36 -4.62
N PRO A 76 -1.62 4.11 -4.77
CA PRO A 76 -2.08 5.06 -3.75
C PRO A 76 -2.49 4.42 -2.42
N GLY A 77 -3.09 3.23 -2.44
CA GLY A 77 -3.48 2.52 -1.22
C GLY A 77 -2.27 1.97 -0.47
N LEU A 78 -1.28 1.45 -1.20
CA LEU A 78 0.01 1.03 -0.64
C LEU A 78 0.74 2.20 0.01
N SER A 79 0.89 3.32 -0.72
CA SER A 79 1.57 4.51 -0.18
C SER A 79 0.82 5.11 1.02
N PHE A 80 -0.52 5.14 0.98
CA PHE A 80 -1.33 5.59 2.11
C PHE A 80 -1.08 4.75 3.37
N THR A 81 -1.05 3.42 3.22
CA THR A 81 -0.77 2.53 4.35
C THR A 81 0.67 2.69 4.86
N TYR A 82 1.63 2.79 3.93
CA TYR A 82 3.06 2.95 4.25
C TYR A 82 3.32 4.22 5.07
N ILE A 83 2.81 5.39 4.65
CA ILE A 83 3.08 6.65 5.35
C ILE A 83 2.48 6.68 6.75
N HIS A 84 1.32 6.04 6.96
CA HIS A 84 0.69 5.92 8.28
C HIS A 84 1.47 4.95 9.16
N LEU A 85 2.02 3.87 8.60
CA LEU A 85 2.97 3.02 9.32
C LEU A 85 4.24 3.80 9.70
N ASN A 86 4.81 4.60 8.79
CA ASN A 86 5.96 5.46 9.10
C ASN A 86 5.66 6.41 10.25
N ARG A 87 4.45 6.99 10.32
CA ARG A 87 4.03 7.79 11.47
C ARG A 87 4.06 6.97 12.76
N LEU A 88 3.51 5.75 12.75
CA LEU A 88 3.50 4.87 13.93
C LEU A 88 4.91 4.47 14.37
N ILE A 89 5.79 4.12 13.42
CA ILE A 89 7.21 3.84 13.66
C ILE A 89 7.86 5.04 14.36
N LYS A 90 7.70 6.26 13.84
CA LYS A 90 8.28 7.46 14.45
C LYS A 90 7.68 7.81 15.81
N LYS A 91 6.39 7.56 16.01
CA LYS A 91 5.67 7.93 17.24
C LYS A 91 5.97 6.97 18.39
N TYR A 92 6.10 5.68 18.10
CA TYR A 92 6.20 4.63 19.11
C TYR A 92 7.54 3.87 19.08
N ASP A 93 8.49 4.30 18.24
CA ASP A 93 9.79 3.64 18.04
C ASP A 93 9.66 2.15 17.69
N LEU A 94 8.73 1.85 16.77
CA LEU A 94 8.41 0.46 16.41
C LEU A 94 9.50 -0.16 15.55
N ASN A 95 9.93 -1.37 15.91
CA ASN A 95 10.61 -2.27 14.99
C ASN A 95 9.57 -2.88 14.05
N ALA A 96 9.48 -2.37 12.83
CA ALA A 96 8.45 -2.79 11.89
C ALA A 96 8.99 -3.06 10.49
N ILE A 97 8.38 -4.01 9.79
CA ILE A 97 8.58 -4.25 8.36
C ILE A 97 7.24 -4.17 7.62
N PHE A 98 7.31 -3.84 6.32
CA PHE A 98 6.16 -3.68 5.44
C PHE A 98 6.21 -4.70 4.29
N LEU A 99 5.15 -5.49 4.13
CA LEU A 99 4.99 -6.44 3.03
C LEU A 99 3.86 -5.99 2.11
N ALA A 100 4.15 -5.84 0.82
CA ALA A 100 3.18 -5.50 -0.21
C ALA A 100 2.71 -6.75 -0.95
N GLY A 101 1.57 -7.33 -0.54
CA GLY A 101 0.90 -8.41 -1.27
C GLY A 101 0.58 -8.05 -2.72
N PRO A 102 -0.07 -6.91 -3.02
CA PRO A 102 -0.21 -6.42 -4.39
C PRO A 102 1.09 -5.77 -4.88
N GLY A 103 2.17 -6.54 -4.95
CA GLY A 103 3.53 -6.06 -5.24
C GLY A 103 3.70 -5.45 -6.64
N HIS A 104 2.80 -5.74 -7.57
CA HIS A 104 2.68 -5.03 -8.86
C HIS A 104 2.44 -3.52 -8.71
N GLY A 105 1.96 -3.06 -7.55
CA GLY A 105 1.85 -1.65 -7.15
C GLY A 105 3.15 -1.05 -6.59
N ALA A 106 4.30 -1.53 -7.03
CA ALA A 106 5.63 -1.11 -6.57
C ALA A 106 5.84 0.41 -6.47
N PRO A 107 5.30 1.26 -7.37
CA PRO A 107 5.40 2.71 -7.22
C PRO A 107 4.88 3.25 -5.87
N GLY A 108 3.89 2.57 -5.27
CA GLY A 108 3.36 2.90 -3.95
C GLY A 108 4.29 2.58 -2.77
N VAL A 109 5.33 1.78 -2.98
CA VAL A 109 6.35 1.44 -1.99
C VAL A 109 7.66 2.17 -2.30
N LEU A 110 8.07 2.19 -3.56
CA LEU A 110 9.27 2.89 -4.03
C LEU A 110 9.22 4.40 -3.77
N GLY A 111 8.04 5.03 -3.90
CA GLY A 111 7.86 6.46 -3.61
C GLY A 111 8.22 6.82 -2.16
N PRO A 112 7.59 6.19 -1.15
CA PRO A 112 7.99 6.35 0.24
C PRO A 112 9.47 6.04 0.51
N VAL A 113 10.00 4.90 0.04
CA VAL A 113 11.40 4.49 0.24
C VAL A 113 12.41 5.49 -0.35
N TYR A 114 12.03 6.18 -1.44
CA TYR A 114 12.81 7.27 -2.02
C TYR A 114 12.78 8.53 -1.14
N LEU A 115 11.61 8.91 -0.63
CA LEU A 115 11.42 10.14 0.17
C LEU A 115 11.95 10.04 1.61
N GLU A 116 12.17 8.84 2.12
CA GLU A 116 12.86 8.62 3.40
C GLU A 116 14.40 8.55 3.25
N GLY A 117 14.93 8.66 2.02
CA GLY A 117 16.36 8.72 1.72
C GLY A 117 17.04 7.37 1.50
N THR A 118 16.48 6.27 2.02
CA THR A 118 17.06 4.91 1.93
C THR A 118 17.36 4.50 0.48
N TYR A 119 16.49 4.85 -0.48
CA TYR A 119 16.75 4.53 -1.88
C TYR A 119 18.03 5.19 -2.41
N SER A 120 18.29 6.44 -2.01
CA SER A 120 19.49 7.20 -2.40
C SER A 120 20.75 6.64 -1.74
N GLU A 121 20.64 6.11 -0.51
CA GLU A 121 21.76 5.47 0.19
C GLU A 121 22.22 4.20 -0.53
N VAL A 122 21.27 3.38 -1.00
CA VAL A 122 21.55 2.14 -1.74
C VAL A 122 21.93 2.43 -3.20
N TYR A 123 21.29 3.43 -3.81
CA TYR A 123 21.49 3.81 -5.21
C TYR A 123 21.87 5.30 -5.35
N PRO A 124 23.15 5.67 -5.16
CA PRO A 124 23.59 7.07 -5.11
C PRO A 124 23.28 7.90 -6.37
N GLY A 125 23.05 7.26 -7.51
CA GLY A 125 22.63 7.93 -8.75
C GLY A 125 21.16 8.39 -8.78
N LYS A 126 20.37 8.07 -7.74
CA LYS A 126 18.96 8.46 -7.56
C LYS A 126 18.80 9.33 -6.31
N GLY A 127 19.58 10.41 -6.20
CA GLY A 127 19.52 11.34 -5.06
C GLY A 127 18.24 12.18 -5.02
N GLU A 128 17.95 12.79 -3.86
CA GLU A 128 16.81 13.69 -3.62
C GLU A 128 16.95 15.08 -4.26
N ASP A 129 17.26 15.11 -5.55
CA ASP A 129 17.32 16.31 -6.39
C ASP A 129 16.60 16.10 -7.73
N ALA A 130 16.57 17.13 -8.57
CA ALA A 130 15.85 17.07 -9.84
C ALA A 130 16.46 16.05 -10.83
N GLU A 131 17.77 15.82 -10.77
CA GLU A 131 18.46 14.89 -11.66
C GLU A 131 18.32 13.44 -11.17
N GLY A 132 18.45 13.22 -9.86
CA GLY A 132 18.20 11.92 -9.25
C GLY A 132 16.75 11.48 -9.40
N MET A 133 15.78 12.39 -9.24
CA MET A 133 14.36 12.11 -9.50
C MET A 133 14.11 11.78 -10.98
N ARG A 134 14.78 12.48 -11.91
CA ARG A 134 14.70 12.17 -13.35
C ARG A 134 15.20 10.75 -13.63
N ALA A 135 16.37 10.39 -13.11
CA ALA A 135 16.94 9.06 -13.26
C ALA A 135 16.03 7.99 -12.64
N PHE A 136 15.49 8.26 -11.44
CA PHE A 136 14.56 7.39 -10.75
C PHE A 136 13.28 7.13 -11.56
N PHE A 137 12.67 8.18 -12.11
CA PHE A 137 11.49 8.04 -12.97
C PHE A 137 11.82 7.25 -14.24
N ARG A 138 12.89 7.63 -14.95
CA ARG A 138 13.27 7.00 -16.21
C ARG A 138 13.54 5.51 -16.03
N ASP A 139 14.25 5.11 -14.98
CA ASP A 139 14.69 3.73 -14.76
C ASP A 139 13.53 2.77 -14.41
N PHE A 140 12.39 3.26 -13.92
CA PHE A 140 11.26 2.40 -13.58
C PHE A 140 10.68 1.68 -14.80
N SER A 141 10.64 0.34 -14.77
CA SER A 141 10.14 -0.51 -15.86
C SER A 141 10.78 -0.22 -17.22
N PHE A 142 12.06 0.15 -17.23
CA PHE A 142 12.83 0.49 -18.42
C PHE A 142 13.90 -0.59 -18.69
N PRO A 143 14.29 -0.85 -19.96
CA PRO A 143 15.38 -1.78 -20.25
C PRO A 143 16.68 -1.41 -19.51
N GLY A 144 17.19 -2.31 -18.69
CA GLY A 144 18.37 -2.08 -17.85
C GLY A 144 18.12 -1.24 -16.59
N GLY A 145 16.86 -0.92 -16.30
CA GLY A 145 16.42 -0.22 -15.08
C GLY A 145 15.88 -1.18 -14.02
N ILE A 146 14.88 -0.72 -13.25
CA ILE A 146 14.26 -1.49 -12.16
C ILE A 146 12.94 -2.14 -12.60
N GLY A 147 12.57 -3.24 -11.94
CA GLY A 147 11.34 -3.98 -12.21
C GLY A 147 10.04 -3.20 -11.91
N SER A 148 8.91 -3.77 -12.32
CA SER A 148 7.57 -3.23 -12.07
C SER A 148 6.93 -3.71 -10.76
N HIS A 149 7.61 -4.61 -10.05
CA HIS A 149 7.16 -5.20 -8.78
C HIS A 149 8.08 -4.77 -7.64
N CYS A 150 7.72 -5.11 -6.40
CA CYS A 150 8.56 -4.91 -5.21
C CYS A 150 9.73 -5.91 -5.19
N THR A 151 10.51 -5.98 -6.26
CA THR A 151 11.57 -6.96 -6.48
C THR A 151 12.66 -6.88 -5.40
N PRO A 152 13.56 -7.88 -5.26
CA PRO A 152 14.60 -7.89 -4.23
C PRO A 152 15.57 -6.69 -4.27
N GLU A 153 15.67 -5.98 -5.39
CA GLU A 153 16.43 -4.73 -5.51
C GLU A 153 15.75 -3.56 -4.77
N THR A 154 14.47 -3.67 -4.43
CA THR A 154 13.76 -2.64 -3.66
C THR A 154 14.23 -2.67 -2.21
N PRO A 155 14.84 -1.59 -1.68
CA PRO A 155 15.25 -1.55 -0.28
C PRO A 155 14.05 -1.81 0.65
N GLY A 156 14.23 -2.69 1.62
CA GLY A 156 13.17 -3.11 2.55
C GLY A 156 12.24 -4.21 2.04
N SER A 157 12.30 -4.61 0.76
CA SER A 157 11.47 -5.71 0.26
C SER A 157 12.02 -7.08 0.64
N MET A 158 11.14 -7.92 1.21
CA MET A 158 11.35 -9.36 1.38
C MET A 158 10.24 -10.20 0.73
N HIS A 159 9.34 -9.53 0.00
CA HIS A 159 8.18 -10.14 -0.66
C HIS A 159 7.88 -9.36 -1.94
N GLU A 160 8.11 -10.00 -3.10
CA GLU A 160 7.95 -9.34 -4.40
C GLU A 160 6.49 -9.07 -4.76
N GLY A 161 5.56 -9.96 -4.37
CA GLY A 161 4.13 -9.83 -4.66
C GLY A 161 3.80 -9.90 -6.16
N GLY A 162 4.62 -10.61 -6.94
CA GLY A 162 4.33 -10.95 -8.35
C GLY A 162 3.35 -12.11 -8.46
N GLU A 163 3.76 -13.29 -7.98
CA GLU A 163 2.81 -14.39 -7.76
C GLU A 163 2.06 -14.13 -6.44
N LEU A 164 0.77 -13.81 -6.58
CA LEU A 164 -0.13 -13.44 -5.49
C LEU A 164 -0.49 -14.65 -4.61
N GLY A 165 -0.61 -14.42 -3.30
CA GLY A 165 -1.20 -15.38 -2.36
C GLY A 165 -0.36 -15.70 -1.12
N TYR A 166 0.89 -15.25 -1.08
CA TYR A 166 1.86 -15.63 -0.04
C TYR A 166 2.16 -14.51 0.96
N SER A 167 1.50 -13.35 0.84
CA SER A 167 1.80 -12.17 1.66
C SER A 167 1.66 -12.44 3.16
N VAL A 168 0.51 -12.99 3.58
CA VAL A 168 0.25 -13.29 5.00
C VAL A 168 1.10 -14.45 5.50
N SER A 169 1.33 -15.51 4.71
CA SER A 169 2.20 -16.61 5.16
C SER A 169 3.65 -16.14 5.36
N HIS A 170 4.18 -15.30 4.46
CA HIS A 170 5.49 -14.66 4.64
C HIS A 170 5.50 -13.74 5.85
N ALA A 171 4.41 -13.00 6.09
CA ALA A 171 4.31 -12.12 7.25
C ALA A 171 4.40 -12.87 8.58
N PHE A 172 3.67 -13.98 8.71
CA PHE A 172 3.76 -14.84 9.88
C PHE A 172 5.14 -15.51 10.02
N GLY A 173 5.73 -15.95 8.91
CA GLY A 173 7.09 -16.48 8.89
C GLY A 173 8.12 -15.47 9.44
N ALA A 174 7.98 -14.19 9.10
CA ALA A 174 8.87 -13.14 9.60
C ALA A 174 8.65 -12.83 11.09
N ALA A 175 7.42 -12.94 11.59
CA ALA A 175 7.08 -12.68 12.98
C ALA A 175 7.51 -13.80 13.94
N PHE A 176 7.60 -15.06 13.49
CA PHE A 176 7.99 -16.16 14.35
C PHE A 176 9.39 -15.97 14.95
N ASP A 177 9.52 -16.27 16.24
CA ASP A 177 10.74 -16.10 17.04
C ASP A 177 11.32 -14.66 17.04
N ASN A 178 10.50 -13.65 16.73
CA ASN A 178 10.90 -12.25 16.63
C ASN A 178 9.99 -11.33 17.46
N THR A 179 10.09 -11.41 18.79
CA THR A 179 9.12 -10.89 19.76
C THR A 179 8.78 -9.40 19.60
N ASP A 180 9.74 -8.58 19.20
CA ASP A 180 9.56 -7.12 19.09
C ASP A 180 9.14 -6.67 17.67
N LEU A 181 9.06 -7.59 16.71
CA LEU A 181 8.78 -7.24 15.32
C LEU A 181 7.28 -7.08 15.06
N LEU A 182 6.90 -5.94 14.50
CA LEU A 182 5.61 -5.72 13.85
C LEU A 182 5.73 -5.95 12.35
N VAL A 183 4.95 -6.89 11.81
CA VAL A 183 4.87 -7.15 10.38
C VAL A 183 3.56 -6.59 9.85
N ALA A 184 3.61 -5.42 9.22
CA ALA A 184 2.47 -4.85 8.52
C ALA A 184 2.40 -5.44 7.11
N VAL A 185 1.30 -6.09 6.75
CA VAL A 185 1.14 -6.75 5.45
C VAL A 185 -0.12 -6.25 4.76
N VAL A 186 0.07 -5.61 3.60
CA VAL A 186 -1.05 -5.21 2.74
C VAL A 186 -1.43 -6.37 1.85
N VAL A 187 -2.71 -6.72 1.87
CA VAL A 187 -3.30 -7.84 1.14
C VAL A 187 -4.22 -7.31 0.06
N GLY A 188 -4.00 -7.69 -1.20
CA GLY A 188 -4.92 -7.32 -2.26
C GLY A 188 -6.27 -8.03 -2.09
N ASP A 189 -7.40 -7.36 -2.28
CA ASP A 189 -8.71 -8.04 -2.28
C ASP A 189 -8.86 -9.06 -3.44
N GLY A 190 -8.18 -8.83 -4.56
CA GLY A 190 -8.03 -9.84 -5.62
C GLY A 190 -7.07 -10.98 -5.24
N GLU A 191 -6.02 -10.68 -4.47
CA GLU A 191 -5.13 -11.69 -3.90
C GLU A 191 -5.91 -12.61 -2.96
N ALA A 192 -6.85 -12.05 -2.17
CA ALA A 192 -7.65 -12.74 -1.15
C ALA A 192 -8.54 -13.86 -1.70
N GLU A 193 -8.73 -13.91 -3.02
CA GLU A 193 -9.45 -14.99 -3.70
C GLU A 193 -8.56 -16.21 -4.00
N THR A 194 -7.24 -16.10 -3.80
CA THR A 194 -6.31 -17.22 -4.01
C THR A 194 -6.41 -18.24 -2.86
N GLY A 195 -6.24 -19.52 -3.18
CA GLY A 195 -6.24 -20.60 -2.18
C GLY A 195 -5.20 -20.42 -1.07
N PRO A 196 -3.92 -20.13 -1.41
CA PRO A 196 -2.88 -19.88 -0.40
C PRO A 196 -3.23 -18.77 0.57
N LEU A 197 -3.75 -17.63 0.09
CA LEU A 197 -4.10 -16.53 0.98
C LEU A 197 -5.33 -16.83 1.82
N ALA A 198 -6.36 -17.44 1.24
CA ALA A 198 -7.57 -17.79 1.97
C ALA A 198 -7.28 -18.67 3.20
N THR A 199 -6.36 -19.65 3.08
CA THR A 199 -5.97 -20.49 4.23
C THR A 199 -5.01 -19.79 5.18
N SER A 200 -4.19 -18.85 4.69
CA SER A 200 -3.18 -18.16 5.51
C SER A 200 -3.76 -17.32 6.65
N TRP A 201 -5.04 -16.92 6.58
CA TRP A 201 -5.75 -16.23 7.68
C TRP A 201 -5.84 -17.05 8.97
N HIS A 202 -5.62 -18.37 8.90
CA HIS A 202 -5.54 -19.24 10.07
C HIS A 202 -4.16 -19.21 10.75
N SER A 203 -3.16 -18.53 10.20
CA SER A 203 -1.80 -18.50 10.75
C SER A 203 -1.75 -17.94 12.19
N ASN A 204 -2.71 -17.08 12.57
CA ASN A 204 -2.84 -16.56 13.93
C ASN A 204 -3.04 -17.63 15.02
N LYS A 205 -3.48 -18.86 14.68
CA LYS A 205 -3.60 -19.96 15.65
C LYS A 205 -2.25 -20.60 16.01
N PHE A 206 -1.20 -20.32 15.26
CA PHE A 206 0.13 -20.87 15.49
C PHE A 206 1.09 -19.86 16.14
N LEU A 207 0.71 -18.57 16.14
CA LEU A 207 1.48 -17.49 16.73
C LEU A 207 1.28 -17.47 18.25
N ASN A 208 2.39 -17.42 18.98
CA ASN A 208 2.42 -17.27 20.43
C ASN A 208 2.98 -15.88 20.78
N PRO A 209 2.16 -14.95 21.29
CA PRO A 209 2.56 -13.56 21.53
C PRO A 209 3.61 -13.39 22.64
N VAL A 210 3.99 -14.46 23.33
CA VAL A 210 5.08 -14.43 24.34
C VAL A 210 6.47 -14.54 23.69
N ARG A 211 6.57 -15.18 22.52
CA ARG A 211 7.86 -15.45 21.85
C ARG A 211 7.93 -14.91 20.42
N ASP A 212 6.79 -14.79 19.76
CA ASP A 212 6.66 -14.34 18.38
C ASP A 212 6.28 -12.86 18.36
N GLY A 213 6.56 -12.19 17.25
CA GLY A 213 6.14 -10.82 16.98
C GLY A 213 4.64 -10.71 16.68
N ALA A 214 4.23 -9.59 16.11
CA ALA A 214 2.84 -9.33 15.73
C ALA A 214 2.70 -9.18 14.22
N VAL A 215 1.62 -9.71 13.66
CA VAL A 215 1.23 -9.48 12.27
C VAL A 215 0.01 -8.57 12.24
N LEU A 216 0.09 -7.49 11.47
CA LEU A 216 -1.00 -6.54 11.19
C LEU A 216 -1.39 -6.65 9.71
N PRO A 217 -2.40 -7.47 9.38
CA PRO A 217 -2.92 -7.52 8.01
C PRO A 217 -3.80 -6.31 7.70
N ILE A 218 -3.57 -5.69 6.54
CA ILE A 218 -4.40 -4.63 5.97
C ILE A 218 -5.00 -5.14 4.66
N LEU A 219 -6.28 -5.49 4.67
CA LEU A 219 -7.00 -5.85 3.44
C LEU A 219 -7.26 -4.57 2.62
N ASN A 220 -6.55 -4.42 1.50
CA ASN A 220 -6.77 -3.34 0.54
C ASN A 220 -8.01 -3.66 -0.31
N LEU A 221 -9.18 -3.33 0.23
CA LEU A 221 -10.49 -3.56 -0.37
C LEU A 221 -10.86 -2.48 -1.41
N ASN A 222 -10.02 -2.30 -2.42
CA ASN A 222 -10.21 -1.26 -3.44
C ASN A 222 -11.33 -1.59 -4.46
N GLY A 223 -11.88 -2.80 -4.40
CA GLY A 223 -13.10 -3.21 -5.10
C GLY A 223 -12.88 -3.97 -6.40
N TYR A 224 -11.65 -4.03 -6.90
CA TYR A 224 -11.36 -4.52 -8.24
C TYR A 224 -10.01 -5.24 -8.34
N LYS A 225 -10.01 -6.28 -9.19
CA LYS A 225 -8.82 -6.88 -9.78
C LYS A 225 -8.74 -6.49 -11.26
N ILE A 226 -7.81 -7.06 -12.03
CA ILE A 226 -7.45 -6.62 -13.39
C ILE A 226 -8.66 -6.23 -14.27
N ASN A 227 -9.67 -7.11 -14.34
CA ASN A 227 -10.84 -6.86 -15.19
C ASN A 227 -12.15 -7.35 -14.55
N ASN A 228 -12.22 -7.39 -13.22
CA ASN A 228 -13.39 -7.86 -12.49
C ASN A 228 -13.48 -7.18 -11.13
N PRO A 229 -14.68 -7.07 -10.56
CA PRO A 229 -14.79 -6.81 -9.14
C PRO A 229 -14.24 -7.98 -8.30
N THR A 230 -13.96 -7.72 -7.03
CA THR A 230 -13.49 -8.73 -6.08
C THR A 230 -14.64 -9.27 -5.23
N LEU A 231 -14.56 -10.53 -4.83
CA LEU A 231 -15.62 -11.20 -4.09
C LEU A 231 -15.87 -10.51 -2.75
N LEU A 232 -14.81 -10.28 -1.98
CA LEU A 232 -14.90 -9.64 -0.66
C LEU A 232 -15.41 -8.20 -0.71
N ALA A 233 -15.21 -7.48 -1.82
CA ALA A 233 -15.72 -6.12 -1.95
C ALA A 233 -17.21 -6.07 -2.33
N ARG A 234 -17.82 -7.20 -2.68
CA ARG A 234 -19.21 -7.27 -3.15
C ARG A 234 -20.17 -7.95 -2.18
N ILE A 235 -19.67 -8.63 -1.16
CA ILE A 235 -20.49 -9.11 -0.03
C ILE A 235 -20.94 -7.95 0.85
N SER A 236 -21.84 -8.22 1.80
CA SER A 236 -22.26 -7.22 2.78
C SER A 236 -21.13 -6.94 3.80
N HIS A 237 -21.21 -5.77 4.45
CA HIS A 237 -20.28 -5.42 5.53
C HIS A 237 -20.38 -6.42 6.69
N GLU A 238 -21.59 -6.88 7.02
CA GLU A 238 -21.85 -7.89 8.05
C GLU A 238 -21.16 -9.22 7.72
N GLU A 239 -21.33 -9.73 6.50
CA GLU A 239 -20.67 -10.97 6.07
C GLU A 239 -19.13 -10.86 6.09
N LEU A 240 -18.58 -9.71 5.70
CA LEU A 240 -17.14 -9.47 5.73
C LEU A 240 -16.60 -9.42 7.16
N GLU A 241 -17.30 -8.73 8.05
CA GLU A 241 -16.98 -8.64 9.47
C GLU A 241 -17.05 -10.03 10.13
N ASP A 242 -18.12 -10.78 9.87
CA ASP A 242 -18.32 -12.13 10.40
C ASP A 242 -17.27 -13.13 9.89
N LEU A 243 -16.85 -13.01 8.64
CA LEU A 243 -15.77 -13.82 8.07
C LEU A 243 -14.47 -13.66 8.89
N PHE A 244 -14.03 -12.41 9.11
CA PHE A 244 -12.79 -12.15 9.82
C PHE A 244 -12.89 -12.43 11.32
N LYS A 245 -14.04 -12.17 11.94
CA LYS A 245 -14.32 -12.62 13.32
C LYS A 245 -14.29 -14.15 13.43
N GLY A 246 -14.84 -14.87 12.43
CA GLY A 246 -14.78 -16.32 12.33
C GLY A 246 -13.35 -16.85 12.19
N TYR A 247 -12.47 -16.11 11.50
CA TYR A 247 -11.04 -16.34 11.49
C TYR A 247 -10.32 -15.89 12.78
N GLY A 248 -11.02 -15.43 13.82
CA GLY A 248 -10.41 -15.02 15.08
C GLY A 248 -9.62 -13.71 14.99
N TRP A 249 -9.97 -12.84 14.04
CA TRP A 249 -9.44 -11.49 13.93
C TRP A 249 -10.44 -10.47 14.50
N MET A 250 -9.93 -9.30 14.89
CA MET A 250 -10.75 -8.13 15.20
C MET A 250 -10.69 -7.18 13.99
N PRO A 251 -11.70 -7.18 13.10
CA PRO A 251 -11.68 -6.30 11.94
C PRO A 251 -11.92 -4.84 12.35
N HIS A 252 -11.16 -3.94 11.76
CA HIS A 252 -11.35 -2.49 11.83
C HIS A 252 -11.54 -1.96 10.40
N PHE A 253 -12.49 -1.05 10.22
CA PHE A 253 -12.87 -0.52 8.91
C PHE A 253 -12.47 0.95 8.79
N VAL A 254 -11.72 1.27 7.74
CA VAL A 254 -11.38 2.64 7.34
C VAL A 254 -11.91 2.82 5.92
N GLU A 255 -12.99 3.60 5.78
CA GLU A 255 -13.77 3.66 4.54
C GLU A 255 -14.20 5.10 4.23
N GLY A 256 -14.09 5.50 2.97
CA GLY A 256 -14.53 6.82 2.52
C GLY A 256 -13.79 7.31 1.29
N ASP A 257 -14.26 8.45 0.78
CA ASP A 257 -13.68 9.18 -0.36
C ASP A 257 -13.13 10.56 0.04
N ASN A 258 -13.43 11.02 1.26
CA ASN A 258 -12.87 12.24 1.82
C ASN A 258 -11.48 11.97 2.41
N ILE A 259 -10.45 12.50 1.76
CA ILE A 259 -9.03 12.27 2.09
C ILE A 259 -8.70 12.71 3.53
N GLU A 260 -9.18 13.87 3.97
CA GLU A 260 -8.91 14.36 5.33
C GLU A 260 -9.51 13.44 6.40
N LEU A 261 -10.75 12.99 6.19
CA LEU A 261 -11.40 12.03 7.08
C LEU A 261 -10.67 10.69 7.05
N MET A 262 -10.27 10.19 5.88
CA MET A 262 -9.50 8.95 5.77
C MET A 262 -8.20 9.02 6.56
N HIS A 263 -7.46 10.13 6.52
CA HIS A 263 -6.27 10.31 7.35
C HIS A 263 -6.58 10.31 8.85
N GLN A 264 -7.71 10.88 9.26
CA GLN A 264 -8.12 10.92 10.67
C GLN A 264 -8.56 9.53 11.18
N GLU A 265 -9.31 8.78 10.37
CA GLU A 265 -9.79 7.43 10.72
C GLU A 265 -8.65 6.40 10.76
N MET A 266 -7.61 6.58 9.94
CA MET A 266 -6.44 5.69 9.90
C MET A 266 -5.43 5.92 11.05
N ALA A 267 -5.47 7.06 11.74
CA ALA A 267 -4.38 7.57 12.59
C ALA A 267 -4.50 7.29 14.10
#